data_AF-A0A933W640-F1
#
_entry.id   AF-A0A933W640-F1
#
_cell.length_a   1.000
_cell.length_b   1.000
_cell.length_c   1.000
_cell.angle_alpha   90.00
_cell.angle_beta   90.00
_cell.angle_gamma   90.00
#
_symmetry.space_group_name_H-M   'P 1'
#
loop_
_entity.id
_entity.type
_entity.pdbx_description
1 polymer ?
#
loop_
_entity_poly.entity_id
_entity_poly.type
_entity_poly.pdbx_seq_one_letter_code
_entity_poly.pdbx_strand_id
1 'polypeptide(L)'
;MIDCIVNLPTKLFLNTQIPACLWFLHRNKQKRKGEILFIDARNMGYLINRRNRDLSDEDIALIAGTYHNWRASASSAPGEYKDVQGFCKSATLDAVKALNYVLTPGRYIGLPDDEDDFNFAERFNALKGELEGQIKEEALLNKAILEKLSKLQTGEK
;
A
#
# COMPACT_ATOMS: atom_id res chain seq x y z
N MET A 1 13.04 -4.84 19.20
CA MET A 1 11.84 -5.47 18.62
C MET A 1 11.07 -4.38 17.89
N ILE A 2 10.34 -4.72 16.83
CA ILE A 2 9.52 -3.75 16.09
C ILE A 2 8.34 -3.38 16.99
N ASP A 3 8.10 -2.08 17.14
CA ASP A 3 7.03 -1.53 17.98
C ASP A 3 5.89 -0.99 17.12
N CYS A 4 6.24 -0.18 16.12
CA CYS A 4 5.28 0.42 15.20
C CYS A 4 5.88 0.59 13.79
N ILE A 5 5.03 0.44 12.76
CA ILE A 5 5.35 0.75 11.37
C ILE A 5 4.30 1.73 10.84
N VAL A 6 4.76 2.82 10.25
CA VAL A 6 3.92 3.87 9.65
C VAL A 6 4.20 3.94 8.16
N ASN A 7 3.21 3.67 7.31
CA ASN A 7 3.30 4.00 5.89
C ASN A 7 3.03 5.49 5.71
N LEU A 8 3.94 6.20 5.04
CA LEU A 8 3.81 7.62 4.77
C LEU A 8 3.22 7.87 3.38
N PRO A 9 2.68 9.08 3.14
CA PRO A 9 2.29 9.50 1.79
C PRO A 9 3.43 9.42 0.78
N THR A 10 3.05 9.28 -0.49
CA THR A 10 3.98 9.54 -1.60
C THR A 10 4.24 11.04 -1.73
N LYS A 11 5.23 11.42 -2.55
CA LYS A 11 5.54 12.83 -2.88
C LYS A 11 6.08 13.68 -1.72
N LEU A 12 6.53 13.05 -0.63
CA LEU A 12 7.21 13.76 0.46
C LEU A 12 8.64 14.19 0.09
N PHE A 13 9.26 13.53 -0.90
CA PHE A 13 10.61 13.88 -1.35
C PHE A 13 10.57 14.82 -2.56
N LEU A 14 11.47 15.80 -2.58
CA LEU A 14 11.51 16.81 -3.65
C LEU A 14 11.79 16.21 -5.04
N ASN A 15 12.65 15.20 -5.12
CA ASN A 15 13.20 14.68 -6.37
C ASN A 15 12.59 13.34 -6.82
N THR A 16 11.77 12.70 -5.98
CA THR A 16 11.23 11.37 -6.27
C THR A 16 9.86 11.17 -5.62
N GLN A 17 9.02 10.36 -6.24
CA GLN A 17 7.67 10.05 -5.77
C GLN A 17 7.58 8.72 -5.03
N ILE A 18 8.72 8.13 -4.65
CA ILE A 18 8.73 6.88 -3.89
C ILE A 18 7.97 7.04 -2.57
N PRO A 19 7.17 6.04 -2.16
CA PRO A 19 6.63 5.99 -0.82
C PRO A 19 7.75 5.75 0.20
N ALA A 20 7.53 6.18 1.43
CA ALA A 20 8.39 5.88 2.56
C ALA A 20 7.60 5.22 3.69
N CYS A 21 8.32 4.58 4.61
CA CYS A 21 7.75 4.10 5.86
C CYS A 21 8.70 4.38 7.01
N LEU A 22 8.13 4.63 8.19
CA LEU A 22 8.87 4.79 9.44
C LEU A 22 8.76 3.52 10.26
N TRP A 23 9.90 3.06 10.77
CA TRP A 23 9.98 1.86 11.61
C TRP A 23 10.46 2.28 12.99
N PHE A 24 9.61 2.08 13.99
CA PHE A 24 9.92 2.33 15.38
C PHE A 24 10.37 1.03 16.03
N LEU A 25 11.61 1.02 16.51
CA LEU A 25 12.19 -0.12 17.22
C LEU A 25 12.35 0.23 18.69
N HIS A 26 11.94 -0.71 19.54
CA HIS A 26 12.05 -0.56 20.99
C HIS A 26 12.73 -1.80 21.58
N ARG A 27 13.81 -1.56 22.32
CA ARG A 27 14.52 -2.60 23.08
C ARG A 27 13.89 -2.73 24.47
N ASN A 28 13.70 -3.96 24.95
CA ASN A 28 13.14 -4.26 26.27
C ASN A 28 11.72 -3.71 26.51
N LYS A 29 10.86 -3.88 25.50
CA LYS A 29 9.45 -3.53 25.55
C LYS A 29 8.76 -4.21 26.75
N GLN A 30 8.28 -3.45 27.73
CA GLN A 30 7.65 -4.02 28.93
C GLN A 30 6.13 -4.26 28.76
N LYS A 31 5.48 -3.45 27.93
CA LYS A 31 4.03 -3.45 27.67
C LYS A 31 3.74 -3.78 26.21
N ARG A 32 2.56 -4.28 25.84
CA ARG A 32 2.24 -4.64 24.44
C ARG A 32 3.25 -5.64 23.83
N LYS A 33 3.77 -6.57 24.66
CA LYS A 33 4.77 -7.57 24.21
C LYS A 33 4.08 -8.50 23.21
N GLY A 34 4.76 -8.75 22.09
CA GLY A 34 4.19 -9.58 21.02
C GLY A 34 3.15 -8.87 20.16
N GLU A 35 3.03 -7.55 20.26
CA GLU A 35 2.16 -6.75 19.40
C GLU A 35 2.96 -5.71 18.61
N ILE A 36 2.53 -5.45 17.39
CA ILE A 36 3.06 -4.43 16.48
C ILE A 36 1.90 -3.52 16.08
N LEU A 37 2.09 -2.20 16.23
CA LEU A 37 1.15 -1.21 15.73
C LEU A 37 1.44 -0.90 14.26
N PHE A 38 0.43 -1.05 13.42
CA PHE A 38 0.47 -0.59 12.03
C PHE A 38 -0.34 0.69 11.90
N ILE A 39 0.23 1.70 11.23
CA ILE A 39 -0.45 2.94 10.86
C ILE A 39 -0.30 3.15 9.35
N ASP A 40 -1.39 3.50 8.68
CA ASP A 40 -1.44 3.84 7.27
C ASP A 40 -1.80 5.32 7.10
N ALA A 41 -0.79 6.14 6.85
CA ALA A 41 -0.95 7.56 6.59
C ALA A 41 -0.82 7.89 5.09
N ARG A 42 -0.88 6.90 4.18
CA ARG A 42 -0.60 7.11 2.74
C ARG A 42 -1.47 8.19 2.08
N ASN A 43 -2.67 8.41 2.61
CA ASN A 43 -3.65 9.36 2.08
C ASN A 43 -3.65 10.70 2.83
N MET A 44 -2.89 10.84 3.92
CA MET A 44 -2.80 12.07 4.74
C MET A 44 -1.91 13.14 4.10
N GLY A 45 -1.98 14.38 4.58
CA GLY A 45 -1.21 15.49 4.03
C GLY A 45 -1.91 16.25 2.90
N TYR A 46 -1.32 17.38 2.54
CA TYR A 46 -1.80 18.28 1.49
C TYR A 46 -0.74 18.49 0.41
N LEU A 47 -1.19 18.72 -0.83
CA LEU A 47 -0.30 19.04 -1.91
C LEU A 47 0.15 20.51 -1.80
N ILE A 48 1.43 20.73 -1.48
CA ILE A 48 2.04 22.06 -1.58
C ILE A 48 2.08 22.49 -3.05
N ASN A 49 2.31 21.53 -3.95
CA ASN A 49 2.26 21.70 -5.40
C ASN A 49 1.87 20.38 -6.08
N ARG A 50 1.77 20.35 -7.42
CA ARG A 50 1.36 19.13 -8.17
C ARG A 50 2.26 17.89 -7.91
N ARG A 51 3.52 18.12 -7.53
CA ARG A 51 4.58 17.11 -7.38
C ARG A 51 4.93 16.80 -5.92
N ASN A 52 4.65 17.68 -4.97
CA ASN A 52 5.05 17.54 -3.57
C ASN A 52 3.89 17.65 -2.60
N ARG A 53 3.92 16.78 -1.60
CA ARG A 53 2.97 16.72 -0.49
C ARG A 53 3.71 17.06 0.79
N ASP A 54 3.02 17.75 1.70
CA ASP A 54 3.44 17.92 3.09
C ASP A 54 2.45 17.22 4.03
N LEU A 55 2.88 16.97 5.25
CA LEU A 55 1.98 16.62 6.35
C LEU A 55 1.72 17.88 7.18
N SER A 56 0.45 18.15 7.51
CA SER A 56 0.15 19.25 8.42
C SER A 56 0.53 18.90 9.86
N ASP A 57 0.61 19.90 10.73
CA ASP A 57 0.84 19.67 12.16
C ASP A 57 -0.26 18.79 12.76
N GLU A 58 -1.50 18.89 12.27
CA GLU A 58 -2.62 18.03 12.67
C GLU A 58 -2.42 16.58 12.23
N ASP A 59 -1.95 16.33 11.01
CA ASP A 59 -1.63 14.99 10.53
C ASP A 59 -0.55 14.35 11.41
N ILE A 60 0.53 15.10 11.69
CA ILE A 60 1.64 14.66 12.53
C ILE A 60 1.15 14.38 13.95
N ALA A 61 0.35 15.28 14.52
CA ALA A 61 -0.21 15.14 15.86
C ALA A 61 -1.13 13.92 15.96
N LEU A 62 -1.93 13.63 14.92
CA LEU A 62 -2.80 12.45 14.87
C LEU A 62 -1.98 11.15 14.84
N ILE A 63 -0.96 11.07 13.97
CA ILE A 63 -0.09 9.88 13.86
C ILE A 63 0.67 9.65 15.17
N ALA A 64 1.32 10.70 15.69
CA ALA A 64 2.09 10.62 16.93
C ALA A 64 1.18 10.31 18.13
N GLY A 65 0.05 10.99 18.23
CA GLY A 65 -0.96 10.78 19.26
C GLY A 65 -1.49 9.35 19.26
N THR A 66 -1.76 8.77 18.08
CA THR A 66 -2.19 7.37 17.95
C THR A 66 -1.16 6.40 18.51
N TYR A 67 0.12 6.57 18.17
CA TYR A 67 1.21 5.75 18.72
C TYR A 67 1.34 5.92 20.24
N HIS A 68 1.28 7.16 20.74
CA HIS A 68 1.36 7.45 22.17
C HIS A 68 0.18 6.85 22.93
N ASN A 69 -1.05 6.98 22.44
CA ASN A 69 -2.25 6.40 23.04
C ASN A 69 -2.22 4.87 23.00
N TRP A 70 -1.74 4.25 21.92
CA TRP A 70 -1.57 2.79 21.85
C TRP A 70 -0.56 2.28 22.89
N ARG A 71 0.57 2.99 23.02
CA ARG A 71 1.59 2.67 24.02
C ARG A 71 1.10 2.93 25.44
N ALA A 72 0.34 4.01 25.62
CA ALA A 72 -0.20 4.44 26.91
C ALA A 72 -1.35 3.56 27.38
N SER A 73 -2.25 3.09 26.52
CA SER A 73 -3.43 2.24 26.86
C SER A 73 -3.09 0.88 27.47
N ALA A 74 -1.82 0.45 27.45
CA ALA A 74 -1.32 -0.63 28.31
C ALA A 74 -0.94 -0.15 29.74
N SER A 75 -1.29 1.08 30.07
CA SER A 75 -1.09 1.84 31.30
C SER A 75 -2.41 2.56 31.56
N SER A 76 -2.76 2.76 32.82
CA SER A 76 -4.06 3.29 33.26
C SER A 76 -4.28 4.79 32.96
N ALA A 77 -3.78 5.30 31.83
CA ALA A 77 -3.88 6.71 31.43
C ALA A 77 -5.16 6.98 30.60
N PRO A 78 -5.72 8.20 30.65
CA PRO A 78 -6.89 8.57 29.86
C PRO A 78 -6.50 8.75 28.39
N GLY A 79 -7.17 8.01 27.49
CA GLY A 79 -6.86 7.97 26.06
C GLY A 79 -6.85 6.53 25.56
N GLU A 80 -8.03 5.91 25.49
CA GLU A 80 -8.15 4.52 25.04
C GLU A 80 -7.87 4.44 23.53
N TYR A 81 -6.83 3.70 23.17
CA TYR A 81 -6.55 3.35 21.78
C TYR A 81 -7.64 2.42 21.23
N LYS A 82 -8.04 2.64 19.98
CA LYS A 82 -8.91 1.76 19.21
C LYS A 82 -8.34 1.57 17.81
N ASP A 83 -8.51 0.36 17.28
CA ASP A 83 -8.25 0.08 15.87
C ASP A 83 -9.24 0.90 15.01
N VAL A 84 -8.74 1.48 13.92
CA VAL A 84 -9.52 2.28 12.97
C VAL A 84 -9.26 1.74 11.58
N GLN A 85 -10.30 1.22 10.92
CA GLN A 85 -10.21 0.69 9.56
C GLN A 85 -9.68 1.77 8.61
N GLY A 86 -8.77 1.38 7.72
CA GLY A 86 -8.09 2.29 6.81
C GLY A 86 -7.00 3.18 7.44
N PHE A 87 -6.87 3.24 8.77
CA PHE A 87 -5.89 4.11 9.44
C PHE A 87 -4.92 3.38 10.38
N CYS A 88 -5.37 2.62 11.39
CA CYS A 88 -4.45 1.98 12.32
C CYS A 88 -4.97 0.66 12.88
N LYS A 89 -4.05 -0.27 13.19
CA LYS A 89 -4.38 -1.55 13.81
C LYS A 89 -3.23 -2.13 14.61
N SER A 90 -3.51 -2.63 15.81
CA SER A 90 -2.59 -3.45 16.58
C SER A 90 -2.72 -4.92 16.17
N ALA A 91 -1.63 -5.54 15.70
CA ALA A 91 -1.62 -6.97 15.36
C ALA A 91 -0.64 -7.75 16.24
N THR A 92 -1.00 -8.99 16.55
CA THR A 92 -0.15 -9.91 17.32
C THR A 92 0.94 -10.52 16.43
N LEU A 93 2.02 -11.00 17.05
CA LEU A 93 3.08 -11.73 16.34
C LEU A 93 2.56 -12.99 15.64
N ASP A 94 1.53 -13.64 16.18
CA ASP A 94 0.91 -14.81 15.54
C ASP A 94 0.20 -14.42 14.24
N ALA A 95 -0.50 -13.29 14.22
CA ALA A 95 -1.11 -12.76 13.00
C ALA A 95 -0.03 -12.40 11.95
N VAL A 96 1.08 -11.81 12.39
CA VAL A 96 2.24 -11.51 11.52
C VAL A 96 2.85 -12.80 10.95
N LYS A 97 2.98 -13.83 11.78
CA LYS A 97 3.50 -15.15 11.36
C LYS A 97 2.57 -15.83 10.37
N ALA A 98 1.26 -15.76 10.58
CA ALA A 98 0.25 -16.29 9.66
C ALA A 98 0.30 -15.61 8.27
N LEU A 99 0.74 -14.35 8.23
CA LEU A 99 0.95 -13.58 7.00
C LEU A 99 2.41 -13.64 6.50
N ASN A 100 3.16 -14.69 6.85
CA ASN A 100 4.55 -14.92 6.41
C ASN A 100 5.49 -13.74 6.70
N TYR A 101 5.30 -13.05 7.84
CA TYR A 101 6.11 -11.92 8.27
C TYR A 101 6.08 -10.71 7.31
N VAL A 102 5.05 -10.57 6.48
CA VAL A 102 4.83 -9.36 5.68
C VAL A 102 4.41 -8.22 6.60
N LEU A 103 5.20 -7.15 6.66
CA LEU A 103 5.02 -6.04 7.61
C LEU A 103 4.44 -4.76 6.98
N THR A 104 3.70 -4.89 5.89
CA THR A 104 3.05 -3.74 5.25
C THR A 104 1.72 -3.43 5.95
N PRO A 105 1.53 -2.21 6.53
CA PRO A 105 0.31 -1.81 7.23
C PRO A 105 -1.01 -2.18 6.54
N GLY A 106 -1.10 -1.98 5.22
CA GLY A 106 -2.30 -2.29 4.44
C GLY A 106 -2.75 -3.76 4.46
N ARG A 107 -1.87 -4.72 4.85
CA ARG A 107 -2.24 -6.13 5.04
C ARG A 107 -3.03 -6.39 6.33
N TYR A 108 -2.95 -5.48 7.29
CA TYR A 108 -3.56 -5.63 8.62
C TYR A 108 -4.78 -4.73 8.79
N ILE A 109 -4.66 -3.48 8.33
CA ILE A 109 -5.62 -2.39 8.58
C ILE A 109 -6.89 -2.52 7.73
N GLY A 110 -6.82 -3.22 6.59
CA GLY A 110 -7.88 -3.24 5.59
C GLY A 110 -7.93 -1.94 4.78
N LEU A 111 -8.78 -1.93 3.75
CA LEU A 111 -9.13 -0.68 3.07
C LEU A 111 -10.19 0.04 3.90
N PRO A 112 -10.25 1.38 3.89
CA PRO A 112 -11.45 2.09 4.31
C PRO A 112 -12.68 1.45 3.63
N ASP A 113 -13.83 1.42 4.30
CA ASP A 113 -15.09 1.22 3.61
C ASP A 113 -15.31 2.45 2.72
N ASP A 114 -14.67 2.46 1.56
CA ASP A 114 -15.11 3.29 0.46
C ASP A 114 -16.41 2.63 -0.02
N GLU A 115 -17.54 3.05 0.56
CA GLU A 115 -18.82 2.91 -0.11
C GLU A 115 -18.67 3.61 -1.48
N ASP A 116 -18.86 2.82 -2.54
CA ASP A 116 -19.04 3.19 -3.95
C ASP A 116 -17.88 3.02 -4.97
N ASP A 117 -18.24 2.29 -6.04
CA ASP A 117 -17.66 2.13 -7.39
C ASP A 117 -16.51 1.14 -7.70
N PHE A 118 -15.90 0.42 -6.76
CA PHE A 118 -14.92 -0.62 -7.11
C PHE A 118 -15.55 -2.02 -7.33
N ASN A 119 -16.19 -2.23 -8.49
CA ASN A 119 -16.62 -3.57 -8.92
C ASN A 119 -15.46 -4.35 -9.57
N PHE A 120 -14.75 -5.14 -8.76
CA PHE A 120 -13.64 -5.97 -9.23
C PHE A 120 -14.06 -6.92 -10.37
N ALA A 121 -15.22 -7.57 -10.23
CA ALA A 121 -15.68 -8.56 -11.21
C ALA A 121 -15.93 -7.92 -12.57
N GLU A 122 -16.57 -6.75 -12.60
CA GLU A 122 -16.82 -6.00 -13.82
C GLU A 122 -15.52 -5.55 -14.50
N ARG A 123 -14.61 -4.90 -13.75
CA ARG A 123 -13.32 -4.46 -14.30
C ARG A 123 -12.47 -5.62 -14.78
N PHE A 124 -12.42 -6.71 -14.01
CA PHE A 124 -11.66 -7.89 -14.39
C PHE A 124 -12.18 -8.50 -15.68
N ASN A 125 -13.51 -8.64 -15.83
CA ASN A 125 -14.11 -9.17 -17.04
C ASN A 125 -13.90 -8.26 -18.25
N ALA A 126 -14.01 -6.94 -18.07
CA ALA A 126 -13.73 -5.98 -19.14
C ALA A 126 -12.27 -6.08 -19.62
N LEU A 127 -11.29 -6.03 -18.69
CA LEU A 127 -9.87 -6.16 -19.00
C LEU A 127 -9.51 -7.51 -19.61
N LYS A 128 -10.14 -8.60 -19.14
CA LYS A 128 -9.96 -9.93 -19.72
C LYS A 128 -10.46 -9.97 -21.17
N GLY A 129 -11.62 -9.40 -21.46
CA GLY A 129 -12.17 -9.33 -22.82
C GLY A 129 -11.28 -8.52 -23.76
N GLU A 130 -10.74 -7.39 -23.28
CA GLU A 130 -9.77 -6.59 -24.02
C GLU A 130 -8.50 -7.39 -24.35
N LEU A 131 -7.93 -8.09 -23.35
CA LEU A 131 -6.75 -8.93 -23.53
C LEU A 131 -7.00 -10.07 -24.54
N GLU A 132 -8.15 -10.75 -24.47
CA GLU A 132 -8.53 -11.78 -25.42
C GLU A 132 -8.67 -11.23 -26.85
N GLY A 133 -9.15 -10.00 -26.99
CA GLY A 133 -9.20 -9.28 -28.27
C GLY A 133 -7.81 -9.01 -28.84
N GLN A 134 -6.92 -8.48 -27.99
CA GLN A 134 -5.53 -8.19 -28.36
C GLN A 134 -4.76 -9.45 -28.77
N ILE A 135 -4.99 -10.59 -28.12
CA ILE A 135 -4.38 -11.88 -28.50
C ILE A 135 -4.83 -12.33 -29.89
N LYS A 136 -6.11 -12.13 -30.24
CA LYS A 136 -6.61 -12.47 -31.59
C LYS A 136 -6.00 -11.57 -32.66
N GLU A 137 -5.88 -10.28 -32.38
CA GLU A 137 -5.26 -9.32 -33.28
C GLU A 137 -3.77 -9.62 -33.49
N GLU A 138 -3.05 -9.95 -32.42
CA GLU A 138 -1.65 -10.37 -32.45
C GLU A 138 -1.44 -11.58 -33.36
N ALA A 139 -2.30 -12.61 -33.26
CA ALA A 139 -2.22 -13.78 -34.13
C ALA A 139 -2.41 -13.45 -35.62
N LEU A 140 -3.36 -12.55 -35.94
CA LEU A 140 -3.60 -12.10 -37.31
C LEU A 140 -2.41 -11.31 -37.87
N LEU A 141 -1.87 -10.37 -37.07
CA LEU A 141 -0.72 -9.56 -37.45
C LEU A 141 0.52 -10.43 -37.65
N ASN A 142 0.79 -11.39 -36.76
CA ASN A 142 1.89 -12.33 -36.91
C ASN A 142 1.78 -13.14 -38.20
N LYS A 143 0.59 -13.63 -38.53
CA LYS A 143 0.36 -14.33 -39.80
C LYS A 143 0.66 -13.43 -40.99
N ALA A 144 0.17 -12.19 -40.98
CA ALA A 144 0.42 -11.22 -42.05
C ALA A 144 1.91 -10.85 -42.19
N ILE A 145 2.64 -10.77 -41.07
CA ILE A 145 4.09 -10.54 -41.06
C ILE A 145 4.82 -11.70 -41.73
N LEU A 146 4.50 -12.94 -41.35
CA LEU A 146 5.11 -14.14 -41.95
C LEU A 146 4.84 -14.24 -43.46
N GLU A 147 3.61 -13.96 -43.90
CA GLU A 147 3.25 -13.94 -45.32
C GLU A 147 3.98 -12.84 -46.12
N LYS A 148 4.27 -11.70 -45.50
CA LYS A 148 5.04 -10.63 -46.14
C LYS A 148 6.54 -10.98 -46.17
N LEU A 149 7.08 -11.54 -45.09
CA LEU A 149 8.49 -11.97 -45.04
C LEU A 149 8.79 -13.09 -46.04
N SER A 150 7.87 -14.04 -46.24
CA SER A 150 8.07 -15.11 -47.22
C SER A 150 8.14 -14.60 -48.66
N LYS A 151 7.54 -13.44 -48.95
CA LYS A 151 7.59 -12.78 -50.27
C LYS A 151 8.86 -11.95 -50.47
N LEU A 152 9.56 -11.61 -49.39
CA LEU A 152 10.79 -10.83 -49.41
C LEU A 152 12.03 -11.73 -49.57
N GLN A 153 11.94 -12.83 -50.33
CA GLN A 153 13.12 -13.66 -50.65
C GLN A 153 14.29 -12.75 -51.03
N THR A 154 15.30 -12.74 -50.17
CA THR A 154 16.57 -12.05 -50.38
C THR A 154 17.14 -12.57 -51.68
N GLY A 155 17.20 -11.69 -52.68
CA GLY A 155 18.05 -11.89 -53.83
C GLY A 155 19.49 -11.93 -53.34
N GLU A 156 19.95 -13.11 -52.94
CA GLU A 156 21.36 -13.41 -52.88
C GLU A 156 21.84 -13.69 -54.31
N LYS A 157 22.83 -12.90 -54.71
CA LYS A 157 23.56 -12.96 -55.97
C LYS A 157 24.33 -14.26 -56.12
#